data_AF-W6GD02-F1
#
_entry.id   AF-W6GD02-F1
#
_cell.length_a   1.000
_cell.length_b   1.000
_cell.length_c   1.000
_cell.angle_alpha   90.00
_cell.angle_beta   90.00
_cell.angle_gamma   90.00
#
_symmetry.space_group_name_H-M   'P 1'
#
loop_
_entity.id
_entity.type
_entity.pdbx_description
1 polymer ?
#
loop_
_entity_poly.entity_id
_entity_poly.type
_entity_poly.pdbx_seq_one_letter_code
_entity_poly.pdbx_strand_id
1 'polypeptide(L)'
;YNHRQKEHELRRQRELEEEKRQHLVREQQKALLAQLQLDEETGEYIPCPPPSAPLQSAVTPLEVTQNVSYTEESGDAMSFDECLQLLAETFPVEETENTPVCLDTTAVSAPMMPPEQPVLPLATLSPAPLPPPPPQRITPDLEQAWMELLSLPELQQCLSMQMEDTL
;
A
#
# COMPACT_ATOMS: atom_id res chain seq x y z
N TYR A 1 8.56 26.72 53.54
CA TYR A 1 7.58 25.62 53.35
C TYR A 1 6.55 25.95 52.26
N ASN A 2 6.01 27.17 52.21
CA ASN A 2 4.96 27.56 51.26
C ASN A 2 5.35 27.49 49.76
N HIS A 3 6.58 27.87 49.40
CA HIS A 3 7.02 27.87 47.98
C HIS A 3 7.03 26.47 47.36
N ARG A 4 7.60 25.49 48.06
CA ARG A 4 7.65 24.08 47.62
C ARG A 4 6.25 23.49 47.44
N GLN A 5 5.33 23.85 48.33
CA GLN A 5 3.94 23.41 48.23
C GLN A 5 3.25 24.02 47.01
N LYS A 6 3.42 25.33 46.79
CA LYS A 6 2.86 26.03 45.62
C LYS A 6 3.37 25.44 44.29
N GLU A 7 4.65 25.10 44.20
CA GLU A 7 5.20 24.45 43.01
C GLU A 7 4.58 23.06 42.78
N HIS A 8 4.35 22.29 43.83
CA HIS A 8 3.72 20.98 43.73
C HIS A 8 2.27 21.07 43.25
N GLU A 9 1.51 22.04 43.77
CA GLU A 9 0.14 22.32 43.32
C GLU A 9 0.12 22.75 41.84
N LEU A 10 1.05 23.63 41.44
CA LEU A 10 1.17 24.08 40.05
C LEU A 10 1.54 22.94 39.11
N ARG A 11 2.45 22.05 39.53
CA ARG A 11 2.83 20.86 38.77
C ARG A 11 1.63 19.93 38.57
N ARG A 12 0.90 19.62 39.64
CA ARG A 12 -0.34 18.82 39.57
C ARG A 12 -1.35 19.44 38.60
N GLN A 13 -1.52 20.77 38.65
CA GLN A 13 -2.46 21.46 37.77
C GLN A 13 -2.08 21.31 36.29
N ARG A 14 -0.78 21.46 35.98
CA ARG A 14 -0.25 21.26 34.63
C ARG A 14 -0.47 19.82 34.15
N GLU A 15 -0.15 18.85 34.99
CA GLU A 15 -0.35 17.42 34.68
C GLU A 15 -1.82 17.12 34.35
N LEU A 16 -2.76 17.66 35.13
CA LEU A 16 -4.19 17.47 34.88
C LEU A 16 -4.66 18.12 33.57
N GLU A 17 -4.15 19.30 33.24
CA GLU A 17 -4.45 19.98 31.98
C GLU A 17 -3.90 19.22 30.78
N GLU A 18 -2.67 18.71 30.90
CA GLU A 18 -2.05 17.87 29.88
C GLU A 18 -2.83 16.58 29.67
N GLU A 19 -3.25 15.91 30.75
CA GLU A 19 -4.07 14.70 30.68
C GLU A 19 -5.39 14.97 29.95
N LYS A 20 -6.06 16.09 30.24
CA LYS A 20 -7.29 16.49 29.54
C LYS A 20 -7.04 16.71 28.05
N ARG A 21 -5.95 17.38 27.69
CA ARG A 21 -5.57 17.59 26.29
C ARG A 21 -5.33 16.25 25.58
N GLN A 22 -4.57 15.35 26.20
CA GLN A 22 -4.33 14.01 25.66
C GLN A 22 -5.62 13.20 25.52
N HIS A 23 -6.53 13.29 26.48
CA HIS A 23 -7.82 12.63 26.41
C HIS A 23 -8.65 13.14 25.23
N LEU A 24 -8.69 14.45 25.01
CA LEU A 24 -9.41 15.05 23.88
C LEU A 24 -8.87 14.53 22.54
N VAL A 25 -7.55 14.50 22.38
CA VAL A 25 -6.91 13.99 21.15
C VAL A 25 -7.23 12.51 20.93
N ARG A 26 -7.16 11.68 21.98
CA ARG A 26 -7.54 10.27 21.91
C ARG A 26 -9.00 10.08 21.50
N GLU A 27 -9.91 10.85 22.07
CA GLU A 27 -11.32 10.78 21.71
C GLU A 27 -11.57 11.24 20.27
N GLN A 28 -10.86 12.27 19.79
CA GLN A 28 -10.92 12.70 18.39
C GLN A 28 -10.43 11.58 17.45
N GLN A 29 -9.27 10.99 17.73
CA GLN A 29 -8.72 9.89 16.95
C GLN A 29 -9.69 8.69 16.94
N LYS A 30 -10.25 8.35 18.09
CA LYS A 30 -11.25 7.30 18.23
C LYS A 30 -12.50 7.59 17.41
N ALA A 31 -12.98 8.84 17.41
CA ALA A 31 -14.13 9.26 16.61
C ALA A 31 -13.84 9.18 15.09
N LEU A 32 -12.61 9.47 14.68
CA LEU A 32 -12.19 9.29 13.29
C LEU A 32 -12.16 7.80 12.90
N LEU A 33 -11.59 6.95 13.75
CA LEU A 33 -11.55 5.50 13.52
C LEU A 33 -12.95 4.86 13.55
N ALA A 34 -13.86 5.36 14.38
CA ALA A 34 -15.24 4.86 14.46
C ALA A 34 -16.05 5.11 13.17
N GLN A 35 -15.60 6.05 12.34
CA GLN A 35 -16.17 6.29 11.01
C GLN A 35 -15.65 5.30 9.96
N LEU A 36 -14.78 4.37 10.33
CA LEU A 36 -14.26 3.34 9.44
C LEU A 36 -14.78 1.96 9.88
N GLN A 37 -15.23 1.15 8.93
CA GLN A 37 -15.60 -0.25 9.13
C GLN A 37 -14.64 -1.13 8.35
N LEU A 38 -14.19 -2.23 8.96
CA LEU A 38 -13.39 -3.24 8.28
C LEU A 38 -14.33 -4.08 7.39
N ASP A 39 -14.06 -4.11 6.10
CA ASP A 39 -14.72 -5.02 5.17
C ASP A 39 -14.17 -6.44 5.39
N GLU A 40 -15.05 -7.40 5.70
CA GLU A 40 -14.67 -8.79 5.96
C GLU A 40 -14.23 -9.52 4.67
N GLU A 41 -14.67 -9.08 3.49
CA GLU A 41 -14.31 -9.68 2.21
C GLU A 41 -12.94 -9.23 1.74
N THR A 42 -12.66 -7.92 1.79
CA THR A 42 -11.41 -7.33 1.28
C THR A 42 -10.34 -7.12 2.37
N GLY A 43 -10.73 -7.02 3.65
CA GLY A 43 -9.83 -6.71 4.76
C GLY A 43 -9.42 -5.23 4.84
N GLU A 44 -10.10 -4.36 4.10
CA GLU A 44 -9.82 -2.92 4.04
C GLU A 44 -10.77 -2.12 4.95
N TYR A 45 -10.31 -0.98 5.46
CA TYR A 45 -11.14 -0.06 6.23
C TYR A 45 -11.88 0.90 5.27
N ILE A 46 -13.20 0.80 5.21
CA ILE A 46 -14.06 1.65 4.38
C ILE A 46 -14.85 2.67 5.22
N PRO A 47 -15.14 3.88 4.71
CA PRO A 47 -15.96 4.86 5.42
C PRO A 47 -17.40 4.38 5.67
N CYS A 48 -17.85 4.47 6.92
CA CYS A 48 -19.24 4.25 7.31
C CYS A 48 -20.10 5.44 6.86
N PRO A 49 -21.22 5.22 6.16
CA PRO A 49 -22.17 6.29 5.89
C PRO A 49 -22.77 6.82 7.21
N PRO A 50 -23.09 8.12 7.29
CA PRO A 50 -23.65 8.71 8.50
C PRO A 50 -25.03 8.08 8.82
N PRO A 51 -25.39 7.94 10.12
CA PRO A 51 -26.59 7.24 10.59
C PRO A 51 -27.93 7.90 10.19
N SER A 52 -27.90 8.99 9.42
CA SER A 52 -29.10 9.69 8.93
C SER A 52 -29.51 9.32 7.51
N ALA A 53 -28.76 8.45 6.82
CA ALA A 53 -29.20 7.88 5.55
C ALA A 53 -30.09 6.65 5.83
N PRO A 54 -31.37 6.66 5.40
CA PRO A 54 -32.19 5.46 5.46
C PRO A 54 -31.49 4.33 4.70
N LEU A 55 -31.27 3.19 5.37
CA LEU A 55 -30.75 1.97 4.77
C LEU A 55 -31.69 1.51 3.66
N GLN A 56 -31.44 1.93 2.43
CA GLN A 56 -31.89 1.16 1.27
C GLN A 56 -30.85 0.08 1.04
N SER A 57 -31.10 -1.06 1.69
CA SER A 57 -30.55 -2.33 1.26
C SER A 57 -31.09 -2.60 -0.15
N ALA A 58 -30.35 -2.16 -1.15
CA ALA A 58 -30.55 -2.55 -2.54
C ALA A 58 -29.24 -2.33 -3.28
N VAL A 59 -28.80 -3.38 -3.96
CA VAL A 59 -27.81 -3.32 -5.03
C VAL A 59 -28.19 -2.16 -5.95
N THR A 60 -27.44 -1.07 -5.88
CA THR A 60 -27.48 0.00 -6.88
C THR A 60 -26.04 0.30 -7.28
N PRO A 61 -25.74 0.40 -8.58
CA PRO A 61 -24.39 0.66 -9.04
C PRO A 61 -23.94 1.99 -8.45
N LEU A 62 -22.70 2.00 -7.98
CA LEU A 62 -21.88 3.15 -7.62
C LEU A 62 -22.24 4.39 -8.47
N GLU A 63 -23.17 5.22 -7.99
CA GLU A 63 -23.27 6.60 -8.43
C GLU A 63 -22.09 7.31 -7.78
N VAL A 64 -20.96 7.29 -8.49
CA VAL A 64 -19.90 8.27 -8.31
C VAL A 64 -20.55 9.63 -8.54
N THR A 65 -20.99 10.30 -7.47
CA THR A 65 -21.23 11.74 -7.51
C THR A 65 -19.89 12.40 -7.77
N GLN A 66 -19.55 12.51 -9.05
CA GLN A 66 -18.47 13.32 -9.55
C GLN A 66 -18.89 14.79 -9.35
N ASN A 67 -18.85 15.25 -8.11
CA ASN A 67 -18.91 16.67 -7.78
C ASN A 67 -17.54 17.28 -8.10
N VAL A 68 -17.18 17.22 -9.38
CA VAL A 68 -16.22 18.16 -9.97
C VAL A 68 -17.06 19.02 -10.88
N SER A 69 -17.60 20.11 -10.33
CA SER A 69 -17.96 21.25 -11.15
C SER A 69 -16.65 21.76 -11.76
N TYR A 70 -16.30 21.22 -12.93
CA TYR A 70 -15.32 21.82 -13.81
C TYR A 70 -15.90 23.16 -14.23
N THR A 71 -15.48 24.23 -13.58
CA THR A 71 -15.58 25.57 -14.16
C THR A 71 -14.85 25.50 -15.49
N GLU A 72 -15.62 25.49 -16.58
CA GLU A 72 -15.18 25.69 -17.95
C GLU A 72 -14.64 27.11 -18.08
N GLU A 73 -13.46 27.39 -17.51
CA GLU A 73 -12.75 28.65 -17.74
C GLU A 73 -11.25 28.52 -17.42
N SER A 74 -10.52 27.92 -18.35
CA SER A 74 -9.17 28.37 -18.68
C SER A 74 -8.85 27.79 -20.06
N GLY A 75 -8.89 28.64 -21.09
CA GLY A 75 -8.55 28.30 -22.49
C GLY A 75 -7.06 28.00 -22.71
N ASP A 76 -6.43 27.33 -21.75
CA ASP A 76 -5.01 26.97 -21.68
C ASP A 76 -4.79 25.51 -21.27
N ALA A 77 -5.87 24.74 -21.03
CA ALA A 77 -5.76 23.31 -20.83
C ALA A 77 -5.60 22.63 -22.21
N MET A 78 -4.47 21.96 -22.45
CA MET A 78 -4.26 21.13 -23.63
C MET A 78 -5.45 20.18 -23.80
N SER A 79 -5.96 20.08 -25.03
CA SER A 79 -7.10 19.20 -25.31
C SER A 79 -6.69 17.73 -25.10
N PHE A 80 -7.67 16.86 -24.81
CA PHE A 80 -7.39 15.42 -24.62
C PHE A 80 -6.64 14.81 -25.81
N ASP A 81 -6.97 15.24 -27.03
CA ASP A 81 -6.33 14.77 -28.26
C ASP A 81 -4.86 15.24 -28.36
N GLU A 82 -4.55 16.45 -27.89
CA GLU A 82 -3.18 16.97 -27.83
C GLU A 82 -2.31 16.19 -26.84
N CYS A 83 -2.87 15.84 -25.67
CA CYS A 83 -2.22 14.93 -24.73
C CYS A 83 -1.94 13.56 -25.34
N LEU A 84 -2.91 12.98 -26.05
CA LEU A 84 -2.75 11.69 -26.71
C LEU A 84 -1.68 11.76 -27.81
N GLN A 85 -1.62 12.87 -28.55
CA GLN A 85 -0.62 13.09 -29.59
C GLN A 85 0.79 13.21 -29.01
N LEU A 86 0.99 13.92 -27.89
CA LEU A 86 2.30 13.96 -27.20
C LEU A 86 2.78 12.56 -26.80
N LEU A 87 1.86 11.70 -26.34
CA LEU A 87 2.19 10.31 -26.02
C LEU A 87 2.61 9.53 -27.27
N ALA A 88 1.90 9.70 -28.39
CA ALA A 88 2.25 9.07 -29.65
C ALA A 88 3.61 9.54 -30.20
N GLU A 89 3.95 10.82 -30.05
CA GLU A 89 5.23 11.38 -30.49
C GLU A 89 6.41 10.93 -29.60
N THR A 90 6.18 10.75 -28.30
CA THR A 90 7.23 10.33 -27.35
C THR A 90 7.54 8.84 -27.47
N PHE A 91 6.56 8.04 -27.89
CA PHE A 91 6.68 6.60 -28.08
C PHE A 91 6.41 6.21 -29.53
N PRO A 92 7.36 6.47 -30.45
CA PRO A 92 7.20 6.04 -31.84
C PRO A 92 7.12 4.51 -31.87
N VAL A 93 5.93 3.99 -32.16
CA VAL A 93 5.78 2.62 -32.64
C VAL A 93 6.29 2.65 -34.07
N GLU A 94 7.49 2.13 -34.30
CA GLU A 94 7.86 1.78 -35.66
C GLU A 94 6.81 0.78 -36.15
N GLU A 95 6.02 1.19 -37.14
CA GLU A 95 5.18 0.29 -37.92
C GLU A 95 6.11 -0.67 -38.66
N THR A 96 6.62 -1.66 -37.94
CA THR A 96 7.11 -2.89 -38.54
C THR A 96 5.88 -3.56 -39.12
N GLU A 97 5.64 -3.24 -40.39
CA GLU A 97 4.82 -3.94 -41.35
C GLU A 97 4.36 -5.32 -40.85
N ASN A 98 3.04 -5.47 -40.76
CA ASN A 98 2.30 -6.72 -40.57
C ASN A 98 3.06 -7.94 -41.12
N THR A 99 3.83 -8.61 -40.28
CA THR A 99 4.36 -9.95 -40.55
C THR A 99 3.76 -10.89 -39.51
N PRO A 100 2.72 -11.68 -39.85
CA PRO A 100 2.29 -12.77 -38.99
C PRO A 100 3.38 -13.84 -39.03
N VAL A 101 4.37 -13.76 -38.13
CA VAL A 101 5.34 -14.84 -37.94
C VAL A 101 4.63 -15.97 -37.21
N CYS A 102 4.18 -16.89 -38.06
CA CYS A 102 3.71 -18.24 -37.81
C CYS A 102 4.31 -18.87 -36.54
N LEU A 103 3.44 -19.20 -35.58
CA LEU A 103 3.70 -20.21 -34.57
C LEU A 103 3.75 -21.57 -35.28
N ASP A 104 4.95 -22.01 -35.68
CA ASP A 104 5.16 -23.41 -36.06
C ASP A 104 6.20 -24.08 -35.18
N THR A 105 5.92 -25.35 -34.96
CA THR A 105 6.45 -26.25 -33.96
C THR A 105 7.61 -27.03 -34.57
N THR A 106 8.44 -27.61 -33.69
CA THR A 106 9.19 -28.86 -33.94
C THR A 106 10.67 -28.78 -34.40
N ALA A 107 11.51 -29.26 -33.48
CA ALA A 107 12.64 -30.19 -33.61
C ALA A 107 14.00 -29.77 -34.22
N VAL A 108 14.97 -29.64 -33.30
CA VAL A 108 16.25 -30.39 -33.17
C VAL A 108 17.11 -30.68 -34.41
N SER A 109 18.36 -30.18 -34.38
CA SER A 109 19.65 -30.91 -34.59
C SER A 109 20.80 -29.87 -34.69
N ALA A 110 21.64 -29.60 -33.67
CA ALA A 110 22.91 -30.27 -33.24
C ALA A 110 24.03 -30.31 -34.32
N PRO A 111 25.35 -30.45 -34.05
CA PRO A 111 26.13 -30.61 -32.79
C PRO A 111 27.38 -29.67 -32.70
N MET A 112 28.14 -29.55 -31.59
CA MET A 112 29.36 -30.33 -31.29
C MET A 112 30.02 -29.73 -30.03
N MET A 113 30.16 -30.54 -28.97
CA MET A 113 31.27 -30.65 -27.99
C MET A 113 30.71 -31.24 -26.67
N PRO A 114 31.02 -32.51 -26.31
CA PRO A 114 30.92 -33.05 -24.95
C PRO A 114 32.34 -33.26 -24.36
N PRO A 115 32.55 -33.80 -23.15
CA PRO A 115 31.65 -34.08 -22.02
C PRO A 115 32.20 -33.59 -20.65
N GLU A 116 31.34 -33.31 -19.68
CA GLU A 116 31.51 -33.83 -18.31
C GLU A 116 30.12 -34.00 -17.68
N GLN A 117 29.70 -35.26 -17.54
CA GLN A 117 28.63 -35.65 -16.62
C GLN A 117 29.31 -36.23 -15.37
N PRO A 118 28.63 -36.17 -14.21
CA PRO A 118 28.09 -37.42 -13.69
C PRO A 118 26.60 -37.33 -13.31
N VAL A 119 25.81 -38.12 -14.03
CA VAL A 119 24.78 -39.07 -13.53
C VAL A 119 23.97 -38.63 -12.29
N LEU A 120 22.78 -38.10 -12.53
CA LEU A 120 21.66 -38.23 -11.59
C LEU A 120 20.95 -39.57 -11.88
N PRO A 121 20.75 -40.46 -10.89
CA PRO A 121 19.91 -41.63 -11.11
C PRO A 121 18.44 -41.20 -11.18
N LEU A 122 17.82 -41.46 -12.32
CA LEU A 122 16.38 -41.49 -12.49
C LEU A 122 15.81 -42.61 -11.61
N ALA A 123 15.30 -42.26 -10.43
CA ALA A 123 14.61 -43.19 -9.54
C ALA A 123 13.09 -43.01 -9.68
N THR A 124 12.51 -43.89 -10.48
CA THR A 124 11.29 -44.68 -10.22
C THR A 124 10.22 -44.09 -9.31
N LEU A 125 9.02 -43.96 -9.88
CA LEU A 125 7.73 -43.74 -9.23
C LEU A 125 7.52 -44.63 -7.98
N SER A 126 7.22 -44.00 -6.84
CA SER A 126 6.50 -44.63 -5.71
C SER A 126 5.87 -43.54 -4.81
N PRO A 127 4.59 -43.64 -4.43
CA PRO A 127 3.97 -42.69 -3.52
C PRO A 127 4.25 -43.11 -2.07
N ALA A 128 5.08 -42.35 -1.36
CA ALA A 128 5.27 -42.47 0.08
C ALA A 128 5.08 -41.10 0.76
N PRO A 129 4.53 -41.05 1.99
CA PRO A 129 4.02 -39.82 2.58
C PRO A 129 5.18 -38.89 3.01
N LEU A 130 5.14 -37.66 2.55
CA LEU A 130 6.04 -36.59 2.99
C LEU A 130 5.78 -36.29 4.48
N PRO A 131 6.83 -36.11 5.32
CA PRO A 131 6.66 -35.63 6.68
C PRO A 131 6.11 -34.19 6.69
N PRO A 132 5.38 -33.79 7.76
CA PRO A 132 4.77 -32.47 7.81
C PRO A 132 5.84 -31.36 7.76
N PRO A 133 5.56 -30.23 7.08
CA PRO A 133 6.46 -29.08 7.10
C PRO A 133 6.64 -28.60 8.55
N PRO A 134 7.84 -28.18 8.96
CA PRO A 134 8.02 -27.60 10.28
C PRO A 134 7.09 -26.39 10.42
N PRO A 135 6.52 -26.15 11.62
CA PRO A 135 5.67 -25.00 11.86
C PRO A 135 6.49 -23.77 11.46
N GLN A 136 5.91 -22.95 10.56
CA GLN A 136 6.51 -21.69 10.16
C GLN A 136 6.88 -20.95 11.43
N ARG A 137 8.19 -20.88 11.71
CA ARG A 137 8.73 -19.95 12.67
C ARG A 137 8.41 -18.60 12.05
N ILE A 138 7.30 -18.01 12.48
CA ILE A 138 7.10 -16.58 12.40
C ILE A 138 8.41 -16.03 12.93
N THR A 139 9.15 -15.40 12.03
CA THR A 139 10.54 -15.04 12.24
C THR A 139 10.65 -14.29 13.58
N PRO A 140 11.59 -14.65 14.47
CA PRO A 140 11.87 -13.87 15.68
C PRO A 140 12.53 -12.50 15.36
N ASP A 141 12.26 -11.96 14.17
CA ASP A 141 13.03 -10.92 13.51
C ASP A 141 12.13 -9.85 12.90
N LEU A 142 10.82 -9.83 13.21
CA LEU A 142 9.96 -8.75 12.70
C LEU A 142 10.27 -7.42 13.42
N GLU A 143 10.36 -7.45 14.75
CA GLU A 143 10.74 -6.26 15.54
C GLU A 143 12.14 -5.77 15.19
N GLN A 144 13.07 -6.70 14.98
CA GLN A 144 14.43 -6.40 14.54
C GLN A 144 14.46 -5.82 13.12
N ALA A 145 13.70 -6.37 12.17
CA ALA A 145 13.57 -5.82 10.82
C ALA A 145 12.93 -4.42 10.84
N TRP A 146 11.96 -4.17 11.71
CA TRP A 146 11.41 -2.82 11.91
C TRP A 146 12.47 -1.86 12.47
N MET A 147 13.28 -2.29 13.45
CA MET A 147 14.38 -1.46 13.97
C MET A 147 15.44 -1.17 12.91
N GLU A 148 15.81 -2.14 12.08
CA GLU A 148 16.75 -1.96 10.97
C GLU A 148 16.19 -1.00 9.92
N LEU A 149 14.93 -1.19 9.53
CA LEU A 149 14.25 -0.31 8.57
C LEU A 149 14.19 1.14 9.08
N LEU A 150 13.83 1.35 10.35
CA LEU A 150 13.78 2.69 10.98
C LEU A 150 15.16 3.30 11.23
N SER A 151 16.23 2.50 11.18
CA SER A 151 17.61 2.98 11.33
C SER A 151 18.20 3.53 10.02
N LEU A 152 17.54 3.34 8.88
CA LEU A 152 18.00 3.83 7.58
C LEU A 152 17.92 5.37 7.51
N PRO A 153 19.03 6.07 7.21
CA PRO A 153 19.05 7.54 7.19
C PRO A 153 18.13 8.12 6.10
N GLU A 154 17.95 7.42 4.98
CA GLU A 154 17.04 7.80 3.90
C GLU A 154 15.59 7.78 4.38
N LEU A 155 15.20 6.75 5.14
CA LEU A 155 13.85 6.64 5.66
C LEU A 155 13.59 7.70 6.74
N GLN A 156 14.59 7.99 7.57
CA GLN A 156 14.49 9.07 8.56
C GLN A 156 14.29 10.44 7.89
N GLN A 157 14.95 10.69 6.76
CA GLN A 157 14.75 11.93 5.99
C GLN A 157 13.33 12.03 5.40
N CYS A 158 12.79 10.93 4.86
CA CYS A 158 11.41 10.89 4.37
C CYS A 158 10.39 11.15 5.50
N LEU A 159 10.62 10.58 6.68
CA LEU A 159 9.75 10.79 7.85
C LEU A 159 9.85 12.22 8.40
N SER A 160 11.04 12.84 8.36
CA SER A 160 11.22 14.22 8.82
C SER A 160 10.63 15.25 7.85
N MET A 161 10.76 15.05 6.54
CA MET A 161 10.22 16.01 5.56
C MET A 161 8.69 16.18 5.68
N GLN A 162 7.96 15.12 6.03
CA GLN A 162 6.51 15.21 6.21
C GLN A 162 6.04 15.98 7.45
N MET A 163 6.94 16.30 8.40
CA MET A 163 6.58 17.07 9.59
C MET A 163 6.79 18.58 9.42
N GLU A 164 7.59 18.99 8.44
CA GLU A 164 7.95 20.40 8.23
C GLU A 164 6.97 21.17 7.33
N ASP A 165 6.11 20.48 6.56
CA ASP A 165 5.13 21.09 5.64
C ASP A 165 3.75 21.39 6.27
N THR A 166 3.61 21.30 7.61
CA THR A 166 2.34 21.54 8.32
C THR A 166 2.29 22.83 9.15
N LEU A 167 3.12 23.82 8.81
CA LEU A 167 3.16 25.14 9.46
C LEU A 167 2.90 26.29 8.49
#